data_AF-A0A376KIF7-F1
#
_entry.id   AF-A0A376KIF7-F1
#
_cell.length_a   1.000
_cell.length_b   1.000
_cell.length_c   1.000
_cell.angle_alpha   90.00
_cell.angle_beta   90.00
_cell.angle_gamma   90.00
#
_symmetry.space_group_name_H-M   'P 1'
#
loop_
_entity.id
_entity.type
_entity.pdbx_description
1 polymer ?
#
loop_
_entity_poly.entity_id
_entity_poly.type
_entity_poly.pdbx_seq_one_letter_code
_entity_poly.pdbx_strand_id
1 'polypeptide(L)'
;MLLAQLDTLDDPQFLSKISWLLGLAAQWVRFRDDIMTATLTRYYHSGYRDQSHPALKQAALEYWDNPQLKSQQNKWHQYVSESVAAMVRGWLAKQDLTHFFELLRGNGDVDQARLHYWLRFANQMGFTRIIMGSDAWQDRGSDFVKFREENKGRLSYLRGGRNFDNAMIMQINDYLFVEFSGTGNAMYAYQIGHAPFNPESRTLDINIHLKDQGRCALRLPHAPRAEGYNKVRITGWMLKYDDELRKLGIRWMAEEPVRFVDKKVPPPVAMSDIKIINPLRDTAIQHLVKCSSCIVSDNRHKGGILSVQLITPDDTVERELLRLGFAPVAKEPHRYWIK
;
A
#
# COMPACT_ATOMS: atom_id res chain seq x y z
N MET A 1 -26.05 4.03 3.12
CA MET A 1 -26.52 2.83 3.86
C MET A 1 -25.75 1.56 3.46
N LEU A 2 -25.45 1.32 2.18
CA LEU A 2 -24.67 0.15 1.72
C LEU A 2 -23.17 0.20 2.07
N LEU A 3 -22.48 1.32 1.81
CA LEU A 3 -21.03 1.43 1.99
C LEU A 3 -20.60 1.31 3.46
N ALA A 4 -21.41 1.82 4.39
CA ALA A 4 -21.19 1.72 5.83
C ALA A 4 -21.26 0.27 6.35
N GLN A 5 -21.86 -0.65 5.60
CA GLN A 5 -21.92 -2.06 5.99
C GLN A 5 -20.64 -2.83 5.64
N LEU A 6 -19.78 -2.31 4.74
CA LEU A 6 -18.55 -3.00 4.34
C LEU A 6 -17.59 -3.24 5.52
N ASP A 7 -17.55 -2.31 6.47
CA ASP A 7 -16.72 -2.41 7.67
C ASP A 7 -17.27 -3.43 8.70
N THR A 8 -18.51 -3.88 8.52
CA THR A 8 -19.13 -4.90 9.40
C THR A 8 -18.88 -6.32 8.91
N LEU A 9 -18.51 -6.49 7.65
CA LEU A 9 -18.21 -7.79 7.04
C LEU A 9 -16.83 -8.29 7.49
N ASP A 10 -16.70 -9.59 7.72
CA ASP A 10 -15.37 -10.21 7.80
C ASP A 10 -14.68 -10.20 6.43
N ASP A 11 -13.37 -10.48 6.41
CA ASP A 11 -12.59 -10.38 5.17
C ASP A 11 -13.07 -11.36 4.07
N PRO A 12 -13.34 -12.65 4.35
CA PRO A 12 -13.88 -13.57 3.35
C PRO A 12 -15.22 -13.09 2.75
N GLN A 13 -16.15 -12.63 3.59
CA GLN A 13 -17.43 -12.09 3.13
C GLN A 13 -17.23 -10.84 2.27
N PHE A 14 -16.38 -9.91 2.71
CA PHE A 14 -16.04 -8.72 1.94
C PHE A 14 -15.45 -9.09 0.56
N LEU A 15 -14.47 -9.99 0.51
CA LEU A 15 -13.85 -10.44 -0.74
C LEU A 15 -14.87 -11.00 -1.73
N SER A 16 -15.83 -11.80 -1.25
CA SER A 16 -16.90 -12.35 -2.08
C SER A 16 -17.82 -11.29 -2.70
N LYS A 17 -17.86 -10.09 -2.11
CA LYS A 17 -18.69 -8.96 -2.58
C LYS A 17 -17.98 -8.05 -3.56
N ILE A 18 -16.65 -8.12 -3.70
CA ILE A 18 -15.88 -7.19 -4.55
C ILE A 18 -16.40 -7.20 -5.99
N SER A 19 -16.59 -8.37 -6.60
CA SER A 19 -17.09 -8.46 -7.99
C SER A 19 -18.45 -7.77 -8.17
N TRP A 20 -19.34 -7.89 -7.18
CA TRP A 20 -20.64 -7.23 -7.20
C TRP A 20 -20.53 -5.71 -7.02
N LEU A 21 -19.67 -5.24 -6.11
CA LEU A 21 -19.39 -3.81 -5.92
C LEU A 21 -18.80 -3.18 -7.18
N LEU A 22 -17.87 -3.85 -7.85
CA LEU A 22 -17.32 -3.40 -9.13
C LEU A 22 -18.40 -3.35 -10.22
N GLY A 23 -19.32 -4.31 -10.24
CA GLY A 23 -20.49 -4.29 -11.12
C GLY A 23 -21.38 -3.06 -10.87
N LEU A 24 -21.64 -2.72 -9.59
CA LEU A 24 -22.37 -1.50 -9.24
C LEU A 24 -21.62 -0.22 -9.65
N ALA A 25 -20.30 -0.16 -9.44
CA ALA A 25 -19.48 0.99 -9.82
C ALA A 25 -19.45 1.23 -11.34
N ALA A 26 -19.52 0.15 -12.13
CA ALA A 26 -19.63 0.23 -13.57
C ALA A 26 -21.01 0.77 -14.01
N GLN A 27 -22.09 0.26 -13.42
CA GLN A 27 -23.46 0.64 -13.77
C GLN A 27 -23.84 2.04 -13.29
N TRP A 28 -23.46 2.42 -12.07
CA TRP A 28 -23.93 3.62 -11.38
C TRP A 28 -22.82 4.67 -11.34
N VAL A 29 -22.52 5.27 -12.50
CA VAL A 29 -21.41 6.22 -12.72
C VAL A 29 -21.35 7.32 -11.65
N ARG A 30 -22.50 7.85 -11.21
CA ARG A 30 -22.59 8.89 -10.18
C ARG A 30 -22.01 8.47 -8.83
N PHE A 31 -22.09 7.19 -8.47
CA PHE A 31 -21.61 6.65 -7.19
C PHE A 31 -20.32 5.84 -7.32
N ARG A 32 -19.74 5.78 -8.53
CA ARG A 32 -18.57 4.97 -8.84
C ARG A 32 -17.41 5.26 -7.91
N ASP A 33 -17.06 6.53 -7.77
CA ASP A 33 -15.90 6.93 -6.98
C ASP A 33 -16.11 6.62 -5.48
N ASP A 34 -17.32 6.79 -4.96
CA ASP A 34 -17.66 6.43 -3.58
C ASP A 34 -17.54 4.92 -3.35
N ILE A 35 -18.04 4.10 -4.29
CA ILE A 35 -17.94 2.63 -4.22
C ILE A 35 -16.48 2.19 -4.28
N MET A 36 -15.70 2.73 -5.21
CA MET A 36 -14.28 2.42 -5.34
C MET A 36 -13.49 2.83 -4.11
N THR A 37 -13.77 4.02 -3.57
CA THR A 37 -13.15 4.54 -2.35
C THR A 37 -13.37 3.61 -1.18
N ALA A 38 -14.63 3.25 -0.93
CA ALA A 38 -14.99 2.36 0.17
C ALA A 38 -14.41 0.95 -0.02
N THR A 39 -14.42 0.44 -1.25
CA THR A 39 -13.90 -0.91 -1.55
C THR A 39 -12.38 -0.99 -1.36
N LEU A 40 -11.62 -0.01 -1.89
CA LEU A 40 -10.16 0.03 -1.72
C LEU A 40 -9.75 0.29 -0.26
N THR A 41 -10.48 1.17 0.44
CA THR A 41 -10.23 1.44 1.86
C THR A 41 -10.49 0.20 2.71
N ARG A 42 -11.60 -0.50 2.49
CA ARG A 42 -11.90 -1.75 3.20
C ARG A 42 -10.88 -2.85 2.87
N TYR A 43 -10.41 -2.93 1.61
CA TYR A 43 -9.36 -3.87 1.21
C TYR A 43 -8.03 -3.58 1.92
N TYR A 44 -7.65 -2.30 2.04
CA TYR A 44 -6.45 -1.87 2.76
C TYR A 44 -6.47 -2.30 4.24
N HIS A 45 -7.66 -2.29 4.86
CA HIS A 45 -7.84 -2.75 6.24
C HIS A 45 -8.00 -4.27 6.39
N SER A 46 -8.04 -5.03 5.30
CA SER A 46 -8.10 -6.49 5.33
C SER A 46 -6.73 -7.13 5.53
N GLY A 47 -6.71 -8.41 5.92
CA GLY A 47 -5.50 -9.24 5.93
C GLY A 47 -4.92 -9.52 4.54
N TYR A 48 -5.56 -9.06 3.46
CA TYR A 48 -5.17 -9.30 2.07
C TYR A 48 -4.47 -8.10 1.42
N ARG A 49 -4.27 -6.98 2.14
CA ARG A 49 -3.72 -5.72 1.58
C ARG A 49 -2.42 -5.88 0.78
N ASP A 50 -1.57 -6.85 1.14
CA ASP A 50 -0.27 -7.08 0.49
C ASP A 50 -0.38 -7.94 -0.78
N GLN A 51 -1.57 -8.48 -1.06
CA GLN A 51 -1.91 -9.28 -2.23
C GLN A 51 -2.69 -8.41 -3.23
N SER A 52 -2.22 -8.36 -4.47
CA SER A 52 -2.92 -7.62 -5.54
C SER A 52 -4.23 -8.32 -5.90
N HIS A 53 -5.38 -7.66 -5.71
CA HIS A 53 -6.65 -8.14 -6.26
C HIS A 53 -6.80 -7.68 -7.72
N PRO A 54 -6.75 -8.58 -8.73
CA PRO A 54 -6.64 -8.16 -10.14
C PRO A 54 -7.78 -7.28 -10.64
N ALA A 55 -9.04 -7.67 -10.39
CA ALA A 55 -10.21 -6.92 -10.87
C ALA A 55 -10.35 -5.54 -10.19
N LEU A 56 -10.15 -5.47 -8.88
CA LEU A 56 -10.17 -4.22 -8.12
C LEU A 56 -9.07 -3.26 -8.57
N LYS A 57 -7.85 -3.77 -8.75
CA LYS A 57 -6.73 -2.99 -9.29
C LYS A 57 -7.07 -2.46 -10.70
N GLN A 58 -7.53 -3.32 -11.59
CA GLN A 58 -7.87 -2.94 -12.97
C GLN A 58 -8.95 -1.86 -13.00
N ALA A 59 -10.05 -2.03 -12.24
CA ALA A 59 -11.12 -1.05 -12.16
C ALA A 59 -10.62 0.30 -11.61
N ALA A 60 -9.76 0.28 -10.59
CA ALA A 60 -9.19 1.51 -10.04
C ALA A 60 -8.33 2.26 -11.06
N LEU A 61 -7.48 1.56 -11.82
CA LEU A 61 -6.68 2.16 -12.88
C LEU A 61 -7.55 2.68 -14.04
N GLU A 62 -8.63 1.98 -14.38
CA GLU A 62 -9.54 2.41 -15.43
C GLU A 62 -10.28 3.72 -15.07
N TYR A 63 -10.68 3.87 -13.81
CA TYR A 63 -11.49 5.02 -13.37
C TYR A 63 -10.65 6.21 -12.92
N TRP A 64 -9.49 5.96 -12.31
CA TRP A 64 -8.64 6.96 -11.69
C TRP A 64 -7.26 7.12 -12.32
N ASP A 65 -6.95 6.37 -13.39
CA ASP A 65 -5.65 6.31 -14.04
C ASP A 65 -4.54 5.78 -13.09
N ASN A 66 -3.28 5.88 -13.50
CA ASN A 66 -2.14 5.37 -12.76
C ASN A 66 -1.85 6.22 -11.49
N PRO A 67 -1.88 5.62 -10.27
CA PRO A 67 -1.57 6.32 -9.02
C PRO A 67 -0.13 6.84 -8.91
N GLN A 68 0.78 6.41 -9.78
CA GLN A 68 2.18 6.83 -9.81
C GLN A 68 2.41 8.14 -10.58
N LEU A 69 1.39 8.68 -11.25
CA LEU A 69 1.49 9.96 -11.97
C LEU A 69 1.57 11.13 -10.99
N LYS A 70 2.55 12.02 -11.21
CA LYS A 70 2.77 13.21 -10.35
C LYS A 70 1.82 14.39 -10.66
N SER A 71 0.79 14.17 -11.47
CA SER A 71 -0.15 15.21 -11.86
C SER A 71 -0.96 15.70 -10.65
N GLN A 72 -1.13 17.03 -10.52
CA GLN A 72 -2.06 17.62 -9.55
C GLN A 72 -3.53 17.22 -9.83
N GLN A 73 -3.80 16.69 -11.02
CA GLN A 73 -5.11 16.14 -11.41
C GLN A 73 -5.23 14.64 -11.09
N ASN A 74 -4.26 14.07 -10.37
CA ASN A 74 -4.30 12.67 -9.96
C ASN A 74 -5.50 12.45 -9.01
N LYS A 75 -6.52 11.77 -9.54
CA LYS A 75 -7.80 11.51 -8.87
C LYS A 75 -7.62 10.75 -7.55
N TRP A 76 -6.57 9.95 -7.42
CA TRP A 76 -6.33 9.14 -6.21
C TRP A 76 -6.30 9.99 -4.94
N HIS A 77 -5.65 11.16 -4.95
CA HIS A 77 -5.57 12.05 -3.79
C HIS A 77 -6.89 12.71 -3.41
N GLN A 78 -7.90 12.68 -4.29
CA GLN A 78 -9.23 13.23 -4.03
C GLN A 78 -10.14 12.22 -3.33
N TYR A 79 -9.90 10.92 -3.56
CA TYR A 79 -10.84 9.86 -3.18
C TYR A 79 -10.32 8.97 -2.06
N VAL A 80 -9.02 8.70 -1.98
CA VAL A 80 -8.45 7.80 -0.98
C VAL A 80 -7.27 8.42 -0.23
N SER A 81 -6.97 7.90 0.95
CA SER A 81 -5.78 8.30 1.69
C SER A 81 -4.50 7.86 0.98
N GLU A 82 -3.39 8.52 1.31
CA GLU A 82 -2.08 8.19 0.75
C GLU A 82 -1.67 6.73 1.01
N SER A 83 -2.08 6.14 2.14
CA SER A 83 -1.77 4.75 2.47
C SER A 83 -2.50 3.75 1.56
N VAL A 84 -3.74 4.06 1.18
CA VAL A 84 -4.53 3.24 0.24
C VAL A 84 -3.97 3.37 -1.17
N ALA A 85 -3.61 4.59 -1.60
CA ALA A 85 -2.93 4.79 -2.88
C ALA A 85 -1.57 4.07 -2.92
N ALA A 86 -0.79 4.13 -1.83
CA ALA A 86 0.49 3.43 -1.69
C ALA A 86 0.36 1.91 -1.81
N MET A 87 -0.69 1.32 -1.26
CA MET A 87 -0.97 -0.12 -1.42
C MET A 87 -1.10 -0.49 -2.89
N VAL A 88 -1.89 0.26 -3.68
CA VAL A 88 -2.06 -0.01 -5.11
C VAL A 88 -0.77 0.24 -5.88
N ARG A 89 0.00 1.28 -5.55
CA ARG A 89 1.35 1.49 -6.12
C ARG A 89 2.29 0.32 -5.81
N GLY A 90 2.22 -0.25 -4.61
CA GLY A 90 2.95 -1.46 -4.24
C GLY A 90 2.56 -2.67 -5.09
N TRP A 91 1.27 -2.86 -5.38
CA TRP A 91 0.80 -3.90 -6.29
C TRP A 91 1.34 -3.75 -7.71
N LEU A 92 1.35 -2.51 -8.22
CA LEU A 92 1.93 -2.21 -9.53
C LEU A 92 3.44 -2.44 -9.54
N ALA A 93 4.16 -1.98 -8.53
CA ALA A 93 5.59 -2.17 -8.42
C ALA A 93 5.97 -3.66 -8.36
N LYS A 94 5.26 -4.47 -7.56
CA LYS A 94 5.44 -5.92 -7.49
C LYS A 94 5.22 -6.56 -8.88
N GLN A 95 4.13 -6.20 -9.57
CA GLN A 95 3.85 -6.72 -10.92
C GLN A 95 4.92 -6.31 -11.94
N ASP A 96 5.33 -5.04 -11.95
CA ASP A 96 6.32 -4.53 -12.89
C ASP A 96 7.69 -5.18 -12.65
N LEU A 97 8.10 -5.37 -11.39
CA LEU A 97 9.32 -6.09 -11.03
C LEU A 97 9.30 -7.53 -11.53
N THR A 98 8.20 -8.26 -11.27
CA THR A 98 8.01 -9.64 -11.74
C THR A 98 8.10 -9.71 -13.26
N HIS A 99 7.34 -8.88 -13.99
CA HIS A 99 7.41 -8.85 -15.45
C HIS A 99 8.82 -8.52 -15.96
N PHE A 100 9.50 -7.54 -15.35
CA PHE A 100 10.82 -7.14 -15.79
C PHE A 100 11.87 -8.27 -15.65
N PHE A 101 11.90 -8.97 -14.52
CA PHE A 101 12.89 -10.01 -14.29
C PHE A 101 12.55 -11.37 -14.91
N GLU A 102 11.26 -11.69 -15.06
CA GLU A 102 10.82 -12.99 -15.57
C GLU A 102 10.57 -12.96 -17.08
N LEU A 103 9.89 -11.93 -17.60
CA LEU A 103 9.52 -11.83 -19.02
C LEU A 103 10.59 -11.11 -19.84
N LEU A 104 11.22 -10.05 -19.31
CA LEU A 104 12.14 -9.19 -20.05
C LEU A 104 13.63 -9.56 -19.91
N ARG A 105 13.92 -10.78 -19.44
CA ARG A 105 15.26 -11.34 -19.22
C ARG A 105 16.12 -11.51 -20.49
N GLY A 106 15.52 -11.42 -21.68
CA GLY A 106 16.21 -11.74 -22.93
C GLY A 106 16.63 -13.22 -22.95
N ASN A 107 17.88 -13.50 -23.33
CA ASN A 107 18.40 -14.87 -23.46
C ASN A 107 19.03 -15.47 -22.18
N GLY A 108 19.07 -14.74 -21.05
CA GLY A 108 19.77 -15.19 -19.84
C GLY A 108 18.84 -15.69 -18.73
N ASP A 109 19.34 -16.48 -17.76
CA ASP A 109 18.87 -16.66 -16.36
C ASP A 109 17.74 -15.74 -15.84
N VAL A 110 16.65 -16.26 -15.22
CA VAL A 110 15.81 -15.40 -14.37
C VAL A 110 16.71 -14.97 -13.22
N ASP A 111 16.91 -13.67 -13.07
CA ASP A 111 17.73 -13.15 -11.99
C ASP A 111 16.92 -13.08 -10.69
N GLN A 112 16.70 -14.27 -10.13
CA GLN A 112 15.96 -14.47 -8.89
C GLN A 112 16.53 -13.65 -7.73
N ALA A 113 17.84 -13.39 -7.73
CA ALA A 113 18.49 -12.59 -6.70
C ALA A 113 18.08 -11.12 -6.79
N ARG A 114 18.16 -10.52 -7.98
CA ARG A 114 17.75 -9.13 -8.18
C ARG A 114 16.25 -8.93 -7.96
N LEU A 115 15.42 -9.84 -8.47
CA LEU A 115 13.97 -9.81 -8.22
C LEU A 115 13.67 -9.91 -6.72
N HIS A 116 14.25 -10.89 -6.02
CA HIS A 116 14.10 -11.06 -4.58
C HIS A 116 14.46 -9.80 -3.79
N TYR A 117 15.60 -9.18 -4.12
CA TYR A 117 16.08 -8.00 -3.43
C TYR A 117 15.12 -6.82 -3.62
N TRP A 118 14.73 -6.51 -4.86
CA TRP A 118 13.88 -5.35 -5.15
C TRP A 118 12.44 -5.51 -4.64
N LEU A 119 11.91 -6.74 -4.60
CA LEU A 119 10.58 -7.02 -4.03
C LEU A 119 10.49 -6.61 -2.56
N ARG A 120 11.59 -6.64 -1.79
CA ARG A 120 11.61 -6.14 -0.40
C ARG A 120 11.19 -4.67 -0.31
N PHE A 121 11.49 -3.87 -1.34
CA PHE A 121 11.23 -2.43 -1.37
C PHE A 121 9.98 -2.06 -2.19
N ALA A 122 9.26 -3.02 -2.77
CA ALA A 122 8.17 -2.73 -3.70
C ALA A 122 7.07 -1.84 -3.11
N ASN A 123 6.72 -2.03 -1.82
CA ASN A 123 5.73 -1.19 -1.14
C ASN A 123 6.23 0.22 -0.81
N GLN A 124 7.54 0.47 -0.94
CA GLN A 124 8.17 1.78 -0.79
C GLN A 124 8.38 2.48 -2.15
N MET A 125 8.02 1.83 -3.26
CA MET A 125 8.18 2.41 -4.60
C MET A 125 7.02 3.35 -4.92
N GLY A 126 7.33 4.63 -5.08
CA GLY A 126 6.36 5.64 -5.51
C GLY A 126 6.10 5.62 -7.02
N PHE A 127 7.01 5.07 -7.81
CA PHE A 127 6.93 5.03 -9.26
C PHE A 127 7.76 3.86 -9.81
N THR A 128 7.24 3.22 -10.85
CA THR A 128 7.93 2.21 -11.65
C THR A 128 7.70 2.46 -13.13
N ARG A 129 8.72 2.24 -13.95
CA ARG A 129 8.65 2.36 -15.40
C ARG A 129 9.49 1.29 -16.05
N ILE A 130 8.89 0.50 -16.91
CA ILE A 130 9.62 -0.44 -17.75
C ILE A 130 9.96 0.25 -19.09
N ILE A 131 11.23 0.15 -19.48
CA ILE A 131 11.78 0.68 -20.72
C ILE A 131 12.20 -0.52 -21.58
N MET A 132 11.46 -0.75 -22.66
CA MET A 132 11.61 -1.95 -23.48
C MET A 132 12.56 -1.72 -24.65
N GLY A 133 13.44 -2.69 -24.91
CA GLY A 133 14.19 -2.81 -26.14
C GLY A 133 13.31 -3.21 -27.32
N SER A 134 13.92 -3.18 -28.51
CA SER A 134 13.20 -3.43 -29.77
C SER A 134 12.58 -4.83 -29.84
N ASP A 135 13.28 -5.87 -29.36
CA ASP A 135 12.79 -7.25 -29.45
C ASP A 135 11.50 -7.41 -28.63
N ALA A 136 11.54 -7.03 -27.35
CA ALA A 136 10.37 -7.08 -26.47
C ALA A 136 9.22 -6.18 -26.97
N TRP A 137 9.54 -5.02 -27.56
CA TRP A 137 8.52 -4.10 -28.06
C TRP A 137 7.75 -4.68 -29.26
N GLN A 138 8.44 -5.43 -30.13
CA GLN A 138 7.89 -5.96 -31.37
C GLN A 138 7.39 -7.41 -31.25
N ASP A 139 7.73 -8.11 -30.15
CA ASP A 139 7.36 -9.50 -29.92
C ASP A 139 5.84 -9.70 -29.96
N ARG A 140 5.35 -10.60 -30.82
CA ARG A 140 3.91 -10.87 -31.02
C ARG A 140 3.40 -12.08 -30.21
N GLY A 141 4.24 -12.68 -29.38
CA GLY A 141 3.85 -13.73 -28.44
C GLY A 141 2.76 -13.25 -27.49
N SER A 142 1.87 -14.16 -27.10
CA SER A 142 0.69 -13.85 -26.27
C SER A 142 1.06 -13.08 -25.00
N ASP A 143 2.15 -13.48 -24.35
CA ASP A 143 2.59 -12.90 -23.08
C ASP A 143 3.08 -11.47 -23.26
N PHE A 144 3.84 -11.18 -24.32
CA PHE A 144 4.30 -9.83 -24.65
C PHE A 144 3.16 -8.92 -25.11
N VAL A 145 2.20 -9.45 -25.88
CA VAL A 145 0.99 -8.70 -26.28
C VAL A 145 0.19 -8.32 -25.04
N LYS A 146 -0.12 -9.30 -24.17
CA LYS A 146 -0.85 -9.07 -22.93
C LYS A 146 -0.11 -8.09 -22.01
N PHE A 147 1.19 -8.27 -21.85
CA PHE A 147 2.05 -7.36 -21.08
C PHE A 147 1.95 -5.92 -21.58
N ARG A 148 2.04 -5.67 -22.89
CA ARG A 148 1.93 -4.32 -23.44
C ARG A 148 0.55 -3.71 -23.28
N GLU A 149 -0.52 -4.49 -23.41
CA GLU A 149 -1.88 -4.01 -23.17
C GLU A 149 -2.11 -3.65 -21.69
N GLU A 150 -1.70 -4.50 -20.75
CA GLU A 150 -1.84 -4.27 -19.30
C GLU A 150 -0.97 -3.11 -18.79
N ASN A 151 0.10 -2.77 -19.51
CA ASN A 151 1.03 -1.70 -19.16
C ASN A 151 0.92 -0.50 -20.11
N LYS A 152 -0.15 -0.40 -20.89
CA LYS A 152 -0.37 0.70 -21.83
C LYS A 152 -0.30 2.05 -21.11
N GLY A 153 0.45 2.99 -21.68
CA GLY A 153 0.72 4.30 -21.06
C GLY A 153 1.81 4.28 -19.97
N ARG A 154 2.20 3.11 -19.47
CA ARG A 154 3.23 2.90 -18.43
C ARG A 154 4.55 2.34 -18.97
N LEU A 155 4.71 2.25 -20.28
CA LEU A 155 5.93 1.75 -20.95
C LEU A 155 6.67 2.87 -21.68
N SER A 156 7.99 2.76 -21.71
CA SER A 156 8.88 3.57 -22.54
C SER A 156 9.66 2.70 -23.53
N TYR A 157 10.14 3.31 -24.60
CA TYR A 157 10.99 2.67 -25.60
C TYR A 157 12.48 2.96 -25.31
N LEU A 158 13.32 1.93 -25.36
CA LEU A 158 14.77 2.04 -25.15
C LEU A 158 15.50 2.31 -26.47
N ARG A 159 16.42 3.27 -26.47
CA ARG A 159 17.34 3.55 -27.60
C ARG A 159 18.80 3.35 -27.20
N GLY A 160 19.67 3.20 -28.20
CA GLY A 160 21.12 3.17 -28.04
C GLY A 160 21.71 1.87 -27.45
N GLY A 161 20.86 0.88 -27.14
CA GLY A 161 21.26 -0.44 -26.65
C GLY A 161 21.13 -1.53 -27.71
N ARG A 162 21.42 -2.78 -27.32
CA ARG A 162 21.12 -3.97 -28.12
C ARG A 162 19.60 -4.21 -28.12
N ASN A 163 19.09 -4.92 -29.11
CA ASN A 163 17.64 -5.10 -29.26
C ASN A 163 16.97 -5.80 -28.06
N PHE A 164 17.70 -6.69 -27.37
CA PHE A 164 17.25 -7.42 -26.20
C PHE A 164 17.53 -6.71 -24.87
N ASP A 165 18.20 -5.55 -24.89
CA ASP A 165 18.40 -4.76 -23.67
C ASP A 165 17.07 -4.16 -23.23
N ASN A 166 16.71 -4.33 -21.96
CA ASN A 166 15.59 -3.66 -21.32
C ASN A 166 16.10 -2.95 -20.07
N ALA A 167 15.37 -1.94 -19.61
CA ALA A 167 15.66 -1.25 -18.36
C ALA A 167 14.38 -1.06 -17.53
N MET A 168 14.55 -0.82 -16.25
CA MET A 168 13.48 -0.45 -15.33
C MET A 168 13.94 0.71 -14.47
N ILE A 169 13.09 1.73 -14.36
CA ILE A 169 13.25 2.81 -13.39
C ILE A 169 12.32 2.53 -12.21
N MET A 170 12.86 2.65 -11.00
CA MET A 170 12.14 2.57 -9.73
C MET A 170 12.39 3.85 -8.94
N GLN A 171 11.35 4.47 -8.38
CA GLN A 171 11.51 5.60 -7.47
C GLN A 171 11.27 5.17 -6.03
N ILE A 172 12.24 5.41 -5.15
CA ILE A 172 12.08 5.29 -3.70
C ILE A 172 12.60 6.58 -3.07
N ASN A 173 11.76 7.23 -2.26
CA ASN A 173 12.02 8.57 -1.73
C ASN A 173 12.44 9.53 -2.86
N ASP A 174 13.53 10.27 -2.67
CA ASP A 174 14.07 11.27 -3.60
C ASP A 174 15.07 10.70 -4.62
N TYR A 175 15.05 9.39 -4.85
CA TYR A 175 15.98 8.71 -5.75
C TYR A 175 15.27 7.87 -6.81
N LEU A 176 15.84 7.91 -8.02
CA LEU A 176 15.52 7.04 -9.14
C LEU A 176 16.61 5.99 -9.27
N PHE A 177 16.22 4.72 -9.24
CA PHE A 177 17.09 3.56 -9.44
C PHE A 177 16.84 2.98 -10.82
N VAL A 178 17.90 2.74 -11.58
CA VAL A 178 17.86 2.20 -12.93
C VAL A 178 18.52 0.84 -12.95
N GLU A 179 17.72 -0.17 -13.27
CA GLU A 179 18.11 -1.57 -13.38
C GLU A 179 18.03 -2.02 -14.85
N PHE A 180 18.86 -2.98 -15.26
CA PHE A 180 18.92 -3.45 -16.65
C PHE A 180 18.69 -4.95 -16.71
N SER A 181 17.94 -5.46 -17.69
CA SER A 181 17.66 -6.89 -17.79
C SER A 181 18.93 -7.71 -18.06
N GLY A 182 19.81 -7.20 -18.91
CA GLY A 182 21.05 -7.87 -19.30
C GLY A 182 22.03 -8.06 -18.13
N THR A 183 22.70 -9.21 -18.10
CA THR A 183 23.74 -9.54 -17.13
C THR A 183 24.98 -8.64 -17.29
N GLY A 184 25.75 -8.47 -16.21
CA GLY A 184 26.97 -7.66 -16.19
C GLY A 184 26.75 -6.14 -16.09
N ASN A 185 25.50 -5.67 -16.10
CA ASN A 185 25.19 -4.27 -15.81
C ASN A 185 25.20 -3.99 -14.31
N ALA A 186 25.65 -2.79 -13.94
CA ALA A 186 25.46 -2.21 -12.62
C ALA A 186 24.07 -1.55 -12.52
N MET A 187 23.54 -1.42 -11.31
CA MET A 187 22.45 -0.50 -11.03
C MET A 187 22.99 0.92 -10.90
N TYR A 188 22.21 1.90 -11.35
CA TYR A 188 22.52 3.32 -11.24
C TYR A 188 21.45 4.03 -10.42
N ALA A 189 21.84 4.89 -9.49
CA ALA A 189 20.91 5.74 -8.76
C ALA A 189 21.14 7.22 -9.10
N TYR A 190 20.05 7.98 -9.24
CA TYR A 190 20.06 9.40 -9.50
C TYR A 190 19.13 10.10 -8.51
N GLN A 191 19.58 11.23 -7.95
CA GLN A 191 18.67 12.07 -7.16
C GLN A 191 17.65 12.74 -8.09
N ILE A 192 16.40 12.84 -7.63
CA ILE A 192 15.36 13.58 -8.35
C ILE A 192 15.82 15.04 -8.53
N GLY A 193 15.59 15.59 -9.73
CA GLY A 193 16.05 16.92 -10.13
C GLY A 193 17.48 16.96 -10.67
N HIS A 194 18.31 15.94 -10.39
CA HIS A 194 19.68 15.82 -10.92
C HIS A 194 19.82 14.77 -12.03
N ALA A 195 18.86 13.85 -12.14
CA ALA A 195 18.82 12.86 -13.23
C ALA A 195 18.86 13.55 -14.61
N PRO A 196 19.64 13.03 -15.58
CA PRO A 196 19.73 13.59 -16.95
C PRO A 196 18.48 13.32 -17.81
N PHE A 197 17.39 12.85 -17.21
CA PHE A 197 16.19 12.43 -17.92
C PHE A 197 14.92 12.64 -17.11
N ASN A 198 13.81 12.77 -17.82
CA ASN A 198 12.48 12.62 -17.23
C ASN A 198 12.10 11.13 -17.22
N PRO A 199 11.82 10.51 -16.06
CA PRO A 199 11.47 9.08 -15.98
C PRO A 199 10.15 8.73 -16.70
N GLU A 200 9.29 9.70 -16.98
CA GLU A 200 8.04 9.52 -17.72
C GLU A 200 8.19 9.66 -19.24
N SER A 201 9.39 9.99 -19.73
CA SER A 201 9.66 10.13 -21.17
C SER A 201 9.31 8.87 -21.94
N ARG A 202 8.58 9.03 -23.05
CA ARG A 202 8.21 7.90 -23.96
C ARG A 202 9.41 7.17 -24.54
N THR A 203 10.56 7.83 -24.61
CA THR A 203 11.80 7.28 -25.15
C THR A 203 12.97 7.67 -24.26
N LEU A 204 13.81 6.70 -23.93
CA LEU A 204 15.01 6.88 -23.11
C LEU A 204 16.19 6.19 -23.78
N ASP A 205 17.35 6.85 -23.81
CA ASP A 205 18.59 6.28 -24.36
C ASP A 205 19.42 5.64 -23.24
N ILE A 206 19.92 4.44 -23.47
CA ILE A 206 20.65 3.68 -22.46
C ILE A 206 21.97 4.36 -22.05
N ASN A 207 22.69 4.97 -22.99
CA ASN A 207 24.04 5.49 -22.74
C ASN A 207 24.03 6.97 -22.37
N ILE A 208 23.10 7.74 -22.94
CA ILE A 208 22.99 9.18 -22.68
C ILE A 208 22.20 9.44 -21.40
N HIS A 209 21.15 8.66 -21.12
CA HIS A 209 20.27 8.90 -19.96
C HIS A 209 20.52 7.90 -18.83
N LEU A 210 20.46 6.60 -19.14
CA LEU A 210 20.30 5.58 -18.10
C LEU A 210 21.62 5.15 -17.44
N LYS A 211 22.75 5.28 -18.14
CA LYS A 211 24.11 4.93 -17.67
C LYS A 211 25.05 6.13 -17.52
N ASP A 212 24.52 7.33 -17.34
CA ASP A 212 25.33 8.53 -17.14
C ASP A 212 26.09 8.46 -15.79
N GLN A 213 27.38 8.15 -15.88
CA GLN A 213 28.26 8.05 -14.71
C GLN A 213 28.64 9.41 -14.11
N GLY A 214 28.55 10.49 -14.89
CA GLY A 214 28.87 11.83 -14.41
C GLY A 214 27.79 12.42 -13.53
N ARG A 215 26.54 11.95 -13.66
CA ARG A 215 25.39 12.42 -12.87
C ARG A 215 24.83 11.42 -11.88
N CYS A 216 25.24 10.15 -11.93
CA CYS A 216 24.73 9.16 -10.98
C CYS A 216 25.28 9.41 -9.56
N ALA A 217 24.41 9.31 -8.57
CA ALA A 217 24.78 9.34 -7.16
C ALA A 217 25.38 8.00 -6.70
N LEU A 218 24.90 6.89 -7.26
CA LEU A 218 25.46 5.55 -7.01
C LEU A 218 25.57 4.78 -8.33
N ARG A 219 26.61 3.96 -8.41
CA ARG A 219 26.76 2.91 -9.42
C ARG A 219 27.21 1.63 -8.73
N LEU A 220 26.31 0.68 -8.58
CA LEU A 220 26.56 -0.53 -7.80
C LEU A 220 26.55 -1.78 -8.68
N PRO A 221 27.64 -2.56 -8.71
CA PRO A 221 27.66 -3.84 -9.41
C PRO A 221 26.94 -4.93 -8.61
N HIS A 222 26.46 -5.95 -9.31
CA HIS A 222 25.88 -7.16 -8.72
C HIS A 222 26.95 -8.19 -8.32
N ALA A 223 27.99 -7.73 -7.60
CA ALA A 223 29.11 -8.55 -7.14
C ALA A 223 29.47 -8.26 -5.66
N PRO A 224 29.86 -9.29 -4.87
CA PRO A 224 29.96 -10.71 -5.22
C PRO A 224 28.59 -11.37 -5.39
N ARG A 225 28.56 -12.57 -6.00
CA ARG A 225 27.31 -13.32 -6.25
C ARG A 225 26.53 -13.53 -4.95
N ALA A 226 25.21 -13.37 -5.02
CA ALA A 226 24.32 -13.68 -3.91
C ALA A 226 23.93 -15.16 -3.94
N GLU A 227 24.20 -15.88 -2.86
CA GLU A 227 23.91 -17.32 -2.68
C GLU A 227 23.30 -17.55 -1.30
N GLY A 228 22.41 -18.55 -1.18
CA GLY A 228 21.78 -18.90 0.09
C GLY A 228 20.91 -17.79 0.72
N TYR A 229 20.47 -16.80 -0.07
CA TYR A 229 19.52 -15.79 0.38
C TYR A 229 18.12 -16.39 0.52
N ASN A 230 17.32 -15.83 1.43
CA ASN A 230 15.94 -16.23 1.67
C ASN A 230 15.16 -15.05 2.25
N LYS A 231 13.89 -15.26 2.62
CA LYS A 231 13.01 -14.21 3.15
C LYS A 231 13.58 -13.43 4.35
N VAL A 232 14.48 -14.02 5.13
CA VAL A 232 15.04 -13.44 6.36
C VAL A 232 16.49 -12.99 6.18
N ARG A 233 17.19 -13.50 5.17
CA ARG A 233 18.63 -13.28 5.00
C ARG A 233 18.96 -12.85 3.58
N ILE A 234 19.66 -11.72 3.48
CA ILE A 234 20.34 -11.27 2.25
C ILE A 234 21.83 -11.64 2.28
N THR A 235 22.45 -11.79 1.10
CA THR A 235 23.85 -12.20 0.96
C THR A 235 24.50 -11.55 -0.27
N GLY A 236 25.83 -11.66 -0.38
CA GLY A 236 26.59 -11.16 -1.52
C GLY A 236 26.42 -9.65 -1.73
N TRP A 237 26.25 -9.24 -2.99
CA TRP A 237 26.07 -7.83 -3.39
C TRP A 237 24.88 -7.14 -2.71
N MET A 238 23.87 -7.89 -2.27
CA MET A 238 22.67 -7.33 -1.62
C MET A 238 23.03 -6.59 -0.33
N LEU A 239 24.04 -7.05 0.41
CA LEU A 239 24.50 -6.40 1.64
C LEU A 239 25.05 -5.00 1.35
N LYS A 240 25.84 -4.88 0.28
CA LYS A 240 26.37 -3.59 -0.17
C LYS A 240 25.24 -2.66 -0.61
N TYR A 241 24.24 -3.17 -1.31
CA TYR A 241 23.07 -2.35 -1.66
C TYR A 241 22.34 -1.86 -0.41
N ASP A 242 22.07 -2.72 0.58
CA ASP A 242 21.38 -2.33 1.81
C ASP A 242 22.15 -1.22 2.55
N ASP A 243 23.48 -1.30 2.61
CA ASP A 243 24.31 -0.28 3.25
C ASP A 243 24.30 1.05 2.49
N GLU A 244 24.41 1.03 1.17
CA GLU A 244 24.38 2.26 0.36
C GLU A 244 22.98 2.90 0.35
N LEU A 245 21.91 2.11 0.23
CA LEU A 245 20.54 2.61 0.35
C LEU A 245 20.29 3.23 1.73
N ARG A 246 20.83 2.63 2.80
CA ARG A 246 20.73 3.19 4.16
C ARG A 246 21.38 4.56 4.27
N LYS A 247 22.52 4.79 3.60
CA LYS A 247 23.17 6.12 3.54
C LYS A 247 22.31 7.15 2.82
N LEU A 248 21.49 6.72 1.86
CA LEU A 248 20.49 7.56 1.19
C LEU A 248 19.20 7.75 2.01
N GLY A 249 19.15 7.26 3.25
CA GLY A 249 17.95 7.31 4.09
C GLY A 249 16.88 6.27 3.72
N ILE A 250 17.19 5.32 2.85
CA ILE A 250 16.28 4.26 2.42
C ILE A 250 16.57 3.02 3.24
N ARG A 251 15.63 2.63 4.10
CA ARG A 251 15.69 1.38 4.86
C ARG A 251 14.58 0.48 4.38
N TRP A 252 14.87 -0.82 4.30
CA TRP A 252 13.81 -1.81 4.15
C TRP A 252 12.95 -1.78 5.42
N MET A 253 11.67 -1.47 5.24
CA MET A 253 10.67 -1.63 6.27
C MET A 253 10.02 -3.00 6.03
N ALA A 254 10.20 -3.93 6.96
CA ALA A 254 9.49 -5.20 6.89
C ALA A 254 7.98 -4.90 6.76
N GLU A 255 7.29 -5.65 5.88
CA GLU A 255 5.84 -5.61 5.85
C GLU A 255 5.36 -5.87 7.28
N GLU A 256 4.68 -4.89 7.91
CA GLU A 256 4.17 -5.11 9.25
C GLU A 256 3.31 -6.38 9.18
N PRO A 257 3.61 -7.41 9.99
CA PRO A 257 2.77 -8.59 10.02
C PRO A 257 1.35 -8.11 10.24
N VAL A 258 0.41 -8.69 9.49
CA VAL A 258 -1.02 -8.49 9.73
C VAL A 258 -1.21 -8.67 11.22
N ARG A 259 -1.39 -7.56 11.94
CA ARG A 259 -1.96 -7.63 13.27
C ARG A 259 -3.39 -7.99 12.99
N PHE A 260 -3.63 -9.29 12.89
CA PHE A 260 -4.86 -9.84 13.37
C PHE A 260 -4.91 -9.34 14.82
N VAL A 261 -5.55 -8.20 15.02
CA VAL A 261 -6.51 -8.18 16.10
C VAL A 261 -7.49 -9.25 15.64
N ASP A 262 -7.16 -10.52 15.97
CA ASP A 262 -8.21 -11.45 16.26
C ASP A 262 -9.19 -10.60 17.05
N LYS A 263 -10.45 -10.55 16.63
CA LYS A 263 -11.49 -10.44 17.63
C LYS A 263 -11.39 -11.70 18.50
N LYS A 264 -10.27 -11.89 19.22
CA LYS A 264 -10.30 -12.40 20.56
C LYS A 264 -11.31 -11.48 21.19
N VAL A 265 -12.47 -12.05 21.44
CA VAL A 265 -13.30 -11.68 22.57
C VAL A 265 -12.34 -11.11 23.61
N PRO A 266 -12.39 -9.80 23.88
CA PRO A 266 -11.50 -9.22 24.87
C PRO A 266 -11.63 -10.14 26.08
N PRO A 267 -10.52 -10.59 26.70
CA PRO A 267 -10.65 -11.20 28.02
C PRO A 267 -11.52 -10.25 28.82
N PRO A 268 -12.56 -10.74 29.52
CA PRO A 268 -13.53 -9.87 30.18
C PRO A 268 -12.74 -8.82 30.94
N VAL A 269 -12.85 -7.56 30.48
CA VAL A 269 -12.06 -6.46 31.02
C VAL A 269 -12.39 -6.47 32.50
N ALA A 270 -11.37 -6.74 33.31
CA ALA A 270 -11.55 -6.83 34.74
C ALA A 270 -12.25 -5.56 35.21
N MET A 271 -13.39 -5.77 35.84
CA MET A 271 -14.26 -4.76 36.41
C MET A 271 -13.49 -3.95 37.47
N SER A 272 -12.88 -2.81 37.12
CA SER A 272 -12.61 -1.66 38.03
C SER A 272 -11.54 -0.70 37.50
N ASP A 273 -11.89 0.25 36.63
CA ASP A 273 -10.95 1.35 36.27
C ASP A 273 -11.64 2.71 36.02
N ILE A 274 -12.85 2.95 36.55
CA ILE A 274 -13.41 4.30 36.60
C ILE A 274 -12.81 5.01 37.80
N LYS A 275 -11.99 6.04 37.56
CA LYS A 275 -11.35 6.80 38.63
C LYS A 275 -12.38 7.70 39.29
N ILE A 276 -12.44 7.69 40.62
CA ILE A 276 -13.36 8.54 41.38
C ILE A 276 -12.76 9.94 41.45
N ILE A 277 -13.34 10.87 40.69
CA ILE A 277 -13.02 12.29 40.64
C ILE A 277 -14.14 13.10 41.33
N ASN A 278 -15.41 12.71 41.11
CA ASN A 278 -16.58 13.19 41.84
C ASN A 278 -17.25 12.01 42.55
N PRO A 279 -17.12 11.87 43.88
CA PRO A 279 -17.58 10.70 44.62
C PRO A 279 -19.05 10.33 44.40
N LEU A 280 -19.96 11.30 44.42
CA LEU A 280 -21.39 11.03 44.30
C LEU A 280 -21.76 10.55 42.89
N ARG A 281 -21.21 11.21 41.87
CA ARG A 281 -21.53 10.93 40.47
C ARG A 281 -20.80 9.68 39.99
N ASP A 282 -19.52 9.54 40.29
CA ASP A 282 -18.69 8.45 39.80
C ASP A 282 -19.04 7.12 40.47
N THR A 283 -19.52 7.11 41.73
CA THR A 283 -20.08 5.89 42.34
C THR A 283 -21.38 5.46 41.66
N ALA A 284 -22.26 6.39 41.28
CA ALA A 284 -23.46 6.06 40.52
C ALA A 284 -23.12 5.53 39.12
N ILE A 285 -22.12 6.12 38.45
CA ILE A 285 -21.62 5.65 37.15
C ILE A 285 -21.01 4.24 37.29
N GLN A 286 -20.20 3.99 38.31
CA GLN A 286 -19.64 2.66 38.56
C GLN A 286 -20.73 1.62 38.78
N HIS A 287 -21.78 1.94 39.55
CA HIS A 287 -22.89 1.02 39.78
C HIS A 287 -23.65 0.72 38.49
N LEU A 288 -23.96 1.76 37.69
CA LEU A 288 -24.63 1.60 36.41
C LEU A 288 -23.82 0.71 35.46
N VAL A 289 -22.54 1.03 35.26
CA VAL A 289 -21.62 0.27 34.40
C VAL A 289 -21.46 -1.17 34.88
N LYS A 290 -21.43 -1.40 36.19
CA LYS A 290 -21.30 -2.74 36.78
C LYS A 290 -22.52 -3.63 36.48
N CYS A 291 -23.70 -3.04 36.38
CA CYS A 291 -24.96 -3.74 36.15
C CYS A 291 -25.33 -3.84 34.66
N SER A 292 -24.48 -3.36 33.74
CA SER A 292 -24.78 -3.25 32.31
C SER A 292 -23.68 -3.85 31.44
N SER A 293 -24.07 -4.47 30.32
CA SER A 293 -23.13 -4.98 29.32
C SER A 293 -22.56 -3.84 28.47
N CYS A 294 -21.47 -3.23 28.94
CA CYS A 294 -20.86 -2.07 28.29
C CYS A 294 -19.33 -2.09 28.36
N ILE A 295 -18.70 -1.38 27.42
CA ILE A 295 -17.27 -1.11 27.36
C ILE A 295 -17.03 0.29 27.91
N VAL A 296 -16.10 0.43 28.86
CA VAL A 296 -15.80 1.71 29.49
C VAL A 296 -14.33 2.08 29.32
N SER A 297 -14.08 3.35 29.04
CA SER A 297 -12.73 3.92 28.93
C SER A 297 -12.66 5.25 29.67
N ASP A 298 -11.85 5.34 30.74
CA ASP A 298 -11.66 6.56 31.53
C ASP A 298 -10.29 7.20 31.28
N ASN A 299 -10.27 8.26 30.46
CA ASN A 299 -9.07 9.04 30.17
C ASN A 299 -9.08 10.42 30.85
N ARG A 300 -10.01 10.70 31.77
CA ARG A 300 -10.17 12.02 32.40
C ARG A 300 -8.92 12.50 33.15
N HIS A 301 -8.20 11.57 33.78
CA HIS A 301 -6.93 11.86 34.46
C HIS A 301 -5.79 12.37 33.56
N LYS A 302 -5.94 12.26 32.22
CA LYS A 302 -5.02 12.83 31.22
C LYS A 302 -5.61 14.05 30.52
N GLY A 303 -6.64 14.69 31.11
CA GLY A 303 -7.41 15.76 30.47
C GLY A 303 -8.36 15.29 29.37
N GLY A 304 -8.58 13.97 29.27
CA GLY A 304 -9.48 13.34 28.31
C GLY A 304 -10.92 13.21 28.82
N ILE A 305 -11.64 12.23 28.31
CA ILE A 305 -13.05 11.96 28.64
C ILE A 305 -13.23 10.58 29.26
N LEU A 306 -14.34 10.39 29.95
CA LEU A 306 -14.89 9.08 30.27
C LEU A 306 -15.90 8.72 29.18
N SER A 307 -15.69 7.58 28.55
CA SER A 307 -16.53 7.04 27.47
C SER A 307 -17.15 5.72 27.90
N VAL A 308 -18.45 5.56 27.66
CA VAL A 308 -19.21 4.32 27.84
C VAL A 308 -19.82 3.94 26.51
N GLN A 309 -19.63 2.69 26.08
CA GLN A 309 -20.21 2.14 24.86
C GLN A 309 -21.03 0.91 25.23
N LEU A 310 -22.34 0.95 24.99
CA LEU A 310 -23.19 -0.21 25.25
C LEU A 310 -22.94 -1.28 24.18
N ILE A 311 -22.79 -2.53 24.61
CA ILE A 311 -22.57 -3.66 23.70
C ILE A 311 -23.89 -4.05 23.00
N THR A 312 -25.01 -3.87 23.70
CA THR A 312 -26.37 -4.03 23.19
C THR A 312 -27.21 -2.80 23.55
N PRO A 313 -28.16 -2.36 22.71
CA PRO A 313 -29.07 -1.27 23.04
C PRO A 313 -29.86 -1.56 24.32
N ASP A 314 -29.92 -0.60 25.24
CA ASP A 314 -30.70 -0.71 26.48
C ASP A 314 -31.23 0.68 26.88
N ASP A 315 -32.51 0.93 26.56
CA ASP A 315 -33.17 2.22 26.78
C ASP A 315 -33.17 2.68 28.25
N THR A 316 -33.02 1.76 29.20
CA THR A 316 -32.98 2.07 30.64
C THR A 316 -31.59 2.61 31.01
N VAL A 317 -30.55 1.94 30.53
CA VAL A 317 -29.15 2.33 30.75
C VAL A 317 -28.82 3.62 30.00
N GLU A 318 -29.33 3.78 28.77
CA GLU A 318 -29.14 4.99 27.98
C GLU A 318 -29.76 6.22 28.66
N ARG A 319 -30.99 6.10 29.18
CA ARG A 319 -31.63 7.17 29.95
C ARG A 319 -30.85 7.52 31.20
N GLU A 320 -30.31 6.53 31.90
CA GLU A 320 -29.53 6.76 33.11
C GLU A 320 -28.17 7.40 32.81
N LEU A 321 -27.51 7.04 31.70
CA LEU A 321 -26.29 7.70 31.23
C LEU A 321 -26.53 9.19 30.93
N LEU A 322 -27.63 9.52 30.25
CA LEU A 322 -28.02 10.90 29.99
C LEU A 322 -28.34 11.65 31.30
N ARG A 323 -29.01 11.01 32.27
CA ARG A 323 -29.30 11.58 33.60
C ARG A 323 -28.03 11.86 34.40
N LEU A 324 -27.05 10.96 34.29
CA LEU A 324 -25.71 11.12 34.83
C LEU A 324 -24.86 12.10 34.00
N GLY A 325 -25.43 12.76 32.99
CA GLY A 325 -24.90 13.87 32.20
C GLY A 325 -23.85 13.48 31.15
N PHE A 326 -23.91 12.24 30.65
CA PHE A 326 -23.22 11.86 29.43
C PHE A 326 -23.92 12.43 28.20
N ALA A 327 -23.16 12.73 27.16
CA ALA A 327 -23.67 13.14 25.85
C ALA A 327 -23.47 12.02 24.81
N PRO A 328 -24.43 11.80 23.90
CA PRO A 328 -24.29 10.82 22.83
C PRO A 328 -23.24 11.27 21.80
N VAL A 329 -22.56 10.31 21.18
CA VAL A 329 -21.62 10.55 20.07
C VAL A 329 -22.37 10.48 18.74
N ALA A 330 -22.46 11.60 18.02
CA ALA A 330 -23.31 11.75 16.82
C ALA A 330 -23.03 10.76 15.67
N LYS A 331 -21.85 10.12 15.63
CA LYS A 331 -21.45 9.17 14.58
C LYS A 331 -21.25 7.74 15.10
N GLU A 332 -21.50 7.49 16.38
CA GLU A 332 -21.32 6.17 17.01
C GLU A 332 -22.55 5.84 17.86
N PRO A 333 -23.55 5.12 17.31
CA PRO A 333 -24.75 4.76 18.05
C PRO A 333 -24.38 3.94 19.30
N HIS A 334 -25.08 4.23 20.41
CA HIS A 334 -24.87 3.62 21.74
C HIS A 334 -23.54 3.95 22.44
N ARG A 335 -22.80 4.96 21.93
CA ARG A 335 -21.63 5.52 22.62
C ARG A 335 -21.94 6.87 23.25
N TYR A 336 -21.52 6.99 24.50
CA TYR A 336 -21.80 8.12 25.37
C TYR A 336 -20.50 8.61 26.01
N TRP A 337 -20.33 9.91 26.18
CA TRP A 337 -19.12 10.48 26.80
C TRP A 337 -19.42 11.60 27.78
N ILE A 338 -18.47 11.82 28.69
CA ILE A 338 -18.48 12.93 29.63
C ILE A 338 -17.04 13.40 29.92
N LYS A 339 -16.85 14.69 30.17
CA LYS A 339 -15.57 15.25 30.62
C LYS A 339 -15.37 15.10 32.12
#